data_AF-A0A971VG60-F1
#
_entry.id   AF-A0A971VG60-F1
#
_cell.length_a   1.000
_cell.length_b   1.000
_cell.length_c   1.000
_cell.angle_alpha   90.00
_cell.angle_beta   90.00
_cell.angle_gamma   90.00
#
_symmetry.space_group_name_H-M   'P 1'
#
loop_
_entity.id
_entity.type
_entity.pdbx_description
1 polymer ?
#
loop_
_entity_poly.entity_id
_entity_poly.type
_entity_poly.pdbx_seq_one_letter_code
_entity_poly.pdbx_strand_id
1 'polypeptide(L)'
;MEDIKRAIGEKLDSLRSAMSREELAFGQYMFNNGECQILTQSGEKVEVLFSEGQPVEEVAIFCEREGDSILIGHSLEEWNRYTYAALLQFQHELVLLDNASHLEHIKYSREGMMKRVLQERRQKAFAAKYRVDWADNIYGDHSVTNENGIKYKVFLRDFENETGYSNSRDAAINKLGTTKHIMYVFNQLKENKNLYNRLGKTCPFVEVYLDPLNEYRITWFYPHALSRETELLIRRFFGNKRYIDDDKTEQFSAFLDESKSFGNVVIRPEVYQKIEKLWETQSLNVLRDKYQPDFSGIRANLYEYQKGGIRFAATRKSAIIADEMGLGKTIQAIGAALEKKELFGFKKVLIVCPASLKAQWKAEIEKFSGEQAVIVSGLPGERAVFYRESAAMFAIVNY
;
A
#
# COMPACT_ATOMS: atom_id res chain seq x y z
N MET A 1 20.72 -14.72 23.20
CA MET A 1 20.68 -14.66 21.72
C MET A 1 22.06 -14.96 21.12
N GLU A 2 23.15 -14.40 21.63
CA GLU A 2 24.50 -14.69 21.12
C GLU A 2 24.87 -16.18 21.17
N ASP A 3 24.54 -16.90 22.25
CA ASP A 3 24.81 -18.35 22.34
C ASP A 3 24.05 -19.16 21.28
N ILE A 4 22.82 -18.76 20.94
CA ILE A 4 22.01 -19.40 19.89
C ILE A 4 22.62 -19.14 18.51
N LYS A 5 23.06 -17.89 18.26
CA LYS A 5 23.74 -17.54 17.00
C LYS A 5 25.02 -18.36 16.82
N ARG A 6 25.81 -18.53 17.89
CA ARG A 6 27.01 -19.37 17.89
C ARG A 6 26.66 -20.83 17.59
N ALA A 7 25.68 -21.40 18.29
CA ALA A 7 25.26 -22.79 18.09
C ALA A 7 24.75 -23.08 16.67
N ILE A 8 23.99 -22.15 16.07
CA ILE A 8 23.55 -22.25 14.67
C ILE A 8 24.72 -22.16 13.69
N GLY A 9 25.68 -21.27 13.94
CA GLY A 9 26.90 -21.16 13.13
C GLY A 9 27.73 -22.45 13.15
N GLU A 10 27.98 -23.00 14.33
CA GLU A 10 28.69 -24.27 14.52
C GLU A 10 27.94 -25.43 13.83
N LYS A 11 26.60 -25.44 13.92
CA LYS A 11 25.78 -26.46 13.25
C LYS A 11 25.87 -26.35 11.73
N LEU A 12 25.80 -25.14 11.16
CA LEU A 12 25.96 -24.93 9.72
C LEU A 12 27.32 -25.40 9.21
N ASP A 13 28.40 -25.13 9.95
CA ASP A 13 29.75 -25.58 9.59
C ASP A 13 29.91 -27.10 9.69
N SER A 14 29.30 -27.73 10.70
CA SER A 14 29.21 -29.18 10.80
C SER A 14 28.49 -29.79 9.59
N LEU A 15 27.36 -29.20 9.18
CA LEU A 15 26.56 -29.69 8.04
C LEU A 15 27.28 -29.53 6.69
N ARG A 16 28.07 -28.46 6.51
CA ARG A 16 28.91 -28.29 5.30
C ARG A 16 29.89 -29.44 5.07
N SER A 17 30.27 -30.14 6.14
CA SER A 17 31.18 -31.27 6.09
C SER A 17 30.45 -32.63 6.05
N ALA A 18 29.22 -32.68 6.57
CA ALA A 18 28.44 -33.91 6.73
C ALA A 18 27.44 -34.19 5.59
N MET A 19 26.93 -33.15 4.91
CA MET A 19 25.95 -33.29 3.83
C MET A 19 26.61 -33.38 2.44
N SER A 20 25.90 -33.93 1.45
CA SER A 20 26.38 -33.95 0.07
C SER A 20 26.46 -32.53 -0.51
N ARG A 21 27.40 -32.33 -1.45
CA ARG A 21 27.55 -31.03 -2.13
C ARG A 21 26.29 -30.59 -2.88
N GLU A 22 25.53 -31.56 -3.38
CA GLU A 22 24.27 -31.33 -4.09
C GLU A 22 23.19 -30.80 -3.15
N GLU A 23 22.96 -31.45 -2.01
CA GLU A 23 21.97 -31.03 -1.01
C GLU A 23 22.31 -29.65 -0.42
N LEU A 24 23.61 -29.37 -0.17
CA LEU A 24 24.07 -28.06 0.27
C LEU A 24 23.81 -26.97 -0.79
N ALA A 25 24.10 -27.26 -2.06
CA ALA A 25 23.88 -26.31 -3.16
C ALA A 25 22.39 -26.02 -3.36
N PHE A 26 21.53 -27.04 -3.29
CA PHE A 26 20.08 -26.87 -3.37
C PHE A 26 19.52 -26.08 -2.19
N GLY A 27 19.93 -26.39 -0.96
CA GLY A 27 19.48 -25.64 0.20
C GLY A 27 19.90 -24.16 0.16
N GLN A 28 21.13 -23.89 -0.30
CA GLN A 28 21.61 -22.52 -0.51
C GLN A 28 20.84 -21.79 -1.62
N TYR A 29 20.52 -22.49 -2.71
CA TYR A 29 19.70 -21.96 -3.81
C TYR A 29 18.30 -21.56 -3.32
N MET A 30 17.61 -22.45 -2.59
CA MET A 30 16.27 -22.20 -2.04
C MET A 30 16.25 -20.96 -1.13
N PHE A 31 17.24 -20.84 -0.25
CA PHE A 31 17.40 -19.66 0.60
C PHE A 31 17.64 -18.37 -0.22
N ASN A 32 18.57 -18.39 -1.18
CA ASN A 32 18.93 -17.21 -1.96
C ASN A 32 17.80 -16.70 -2.87
N ASN A 33 16.92 -17.58 -3.34
CA ASN A 33 15.78 -17.21 -4.19
C ASN A 33 14.52 -16.84 -3.40
N GLY A 34 14.55 -16.92 -2.07
CA GLY A 34 13.42 -16.57 -1.22
C GLY A 34 12.31 -17.63 -1.21
N GLU A 35 12.66 -18.90 -1.43
CA GLU A 35 11.71 -20.03 -1.39
C GLU A 35 11.37 -20.46 0.04
N CYS A 36 12.08 -19.92 1.05
CA CYS A 36 11.84 -20.11 2.47
C CYS A 36 10.76 -19.13 2.98
N GLN A 37 9.50 -19.53 3.00
CA GLN A 37 8.43 -18.70 3.58
C GLN A 37 8.30 -18.94 5.09
N ILE A 38 8.58 -17.94 5.92
CA ILE A 38 8.41 -18.05 7.37
C ILE A 38 6.93 -18.10 7.73
N LEU A 39 6.54 -19.13 8.48
CA LEU A 39 5.21 -19.29 9.08
C LEU A 39 5.16 -18.69 10.47
N THR A 40 6.15 -19.03 11.32
CA THR A 40 6.30 -18.51 12.68
C THR A 40 7.78 -18.36 13.04
N GLN A 41 8.08 -17.45 13.98
CA GLN A 41 9.43 -17.15 14.40
C GLN A 41 9.46 -16.68 15.87
N SER A 42 10.46 -17.15 16.61
CA SER A 42 10.86 -16.66 17.92
C SER A 42 12.38 -16.64 18.02
N GLY A 43 12.93 -16.18 19.15
CA GLY A 43 14.38 -16.24 19.38
C GLY A 43 14.95 -17.66 19.50
N GLU A 44 14.10 -18.68 19.67
CA GLU A 44 14.51 -20.08 19.93
C GLU A 44 13.90 -21.08 18.92
N LYS A 45 13.01 -20.65 18.02
CA LYS A 45 12.36 -21.51 17.02
C LYS A 45 11.99 -20.74 15.76
N VAL A 46 12.09 -21.38 14.59
CA VAL A 46 11.51 -20.90 13.33
C VAL A 46 10.78 -22.03 12.61
N GLU A 47 9.65 -21.72 11.98
CA GLU A 47 8.91 -22.62 11.09
C GLU A 47 8.89 -22.04 9.68
N VAL A 48 9.29 -22.84 8.70
CA VAL A 48 9.48 -22.43 7.31
C VAL A 48 8.71 -23.37 6.38
N LEU A 49 7.99 -22.80 5.43
CA LEU A 49 7.29 -23.48 4.35
C LEU A 49 8.04 -23.30 3.03
N PHE A 50 8.26 -24.39 2.30
CA PHE A 50 8.86 -24.40 0.97
C PHE A 50 7.77 -24.60 -0.09
N SER A 51 7.40 -23.52 -0.79
CA SER A 51 6.22 -23.49 -1.67
C SER A 51 6.52 -23.72 -3.16
N GLU A 52 7.78 -23.66 -3.59
CA GLU A 52 8.18 -23.92 -4.97
C GLU A 52 8.72 -25.34 -5.14
N GLY A 53 7.81 -26.32 -5.15
CA GLY A 53 8.10 -27.74 -5.38
C GLY A 53 6.94 -28.62 -4.93
N GLN A 54 6.66 -29.70 -5.65
CA GLN A 54 5.78 -30.76 -5.12
C GLN A 54 6.67 -31.91 -4.61
N PRO A 55 6.49 -32.37 -3.36
CA PRO A 55 5.55 -31.87 -2.34
C PRO A 55 6.00 -30.54 -1.70
N VAL A 56 5.02 -29.80 -1.18
CA VAL A 56 5.25 -28.64 -0.29
C VAL A 56 5.76 -29.19 1.03
N GLU A 57 6.93 -28.72 1.47
CA GLU A 57 7.60 -29.21 2.68
C GLU A 57 7.52 -28.14 3.78
N GLU A 58 7.18 -28.54 5.00
CA GLU A 58 7.18 -27.68 6.19
C GLU A 58 8.27 -28.13 7.15
N VAL A 59 9.15 -27.21 7.52
CA VAL A 59 10.29 -27.50 8.38
C VAL A 59 10.31 -26.56 9.58
N ALA A 60 10.34 -27.14 10.77
CA ALA A 60 10.63 -26.42 12.01
C ALA A 60 12.09 -26.63 12.40
N ILE A 61 12.80 -25.56 12.76
CA ILE A 61 14.11 -25.60 13.43
C ILE A 61 13.92 -25.00 14.83
N PHE A 62 14.44 -25.67 15.86
CA PHE A 62 14.30 -25.22 17.25
C PHE A 62 15.59 -25.42 18.05
N CYS A 63 15.78 -24.61 19.08
CA CYS A 63 16.93 -24.64 19.97
C CYS A 63 16.51 -25.20 21.33
N GLU A 64 17.18 -26.24 21.80
CA GLU A 64 16.99 -26.82 23.14
C GLU A 64 18.24 -26.57 23.99
N ARG A 65 18.04 -26.20 25.25
CA ARG A 65 19.16 -26.00 26.20
C ARG A 65 19.42 -27.29 26.97
N GLU A 66 20.64 -27.79 26.87
CA GLU A 66 21.12 -28.94 27.65
C GLU A 66 22.39 -28.52 28.42
N GLY A 67 22.21 -28.23 29.71
CA GLY A 67 23.26 -27.64 30.55
C GLY A 67 23.70 -26.26 30.05
N ASP A 68 25.01 -26.10 29.82
CA ASP A 68 25.63 -24.89 29.27
C ASP A 68 25.69 -24.88 27.73
N SER A 69 25.09 -25.88 27.06
CA SER A 69 25.12 -26.04 25.61
C SER A 69 23.74 -25.88 24.97
N ILE A 70 23.71 -25.49 23.70
CA ILE A 70 22.48 -25.33 22.91
C ILE A 70 22.51 -26.34 21.76
N LEU A 71 21.52 -27.21 21.72
CA LEU A 71 21.31 -28.16 20.64
C LEU A 71 20.30 -27.61 19.63
N ILE A 72 20.59 -27.85 18.34
CA ILE A 72 19.71 -27.45 17.23
C ILE A 72 18.97 -28.69 16.72
N GLY A 73 17.67 -28.72 16.95
CA GLY A 73 16.73 -29.76 16.49
C GLY A 73 15.92 -29.32 15.27
N HIS A 74 15.28 -30.29 14.60
CA HIS A 74 14.39 -30.05 13.47
C HIS A 74 13.22 -31.05 13.41
N SER A 75 12.19 -30.73 12.63
CA SER A 75 10.98 -31.57 12.49
C SER A 75 11.10 -32.76 11.53
N LEU A 76 12.11 -32.80 10.65
CA LEU A 76 12.33 -33.92 9.71
C LEU A 76 13.19 -35.04 10.33
N GLU A 77 13.23 -36.22 9.69
CA GLU A 77 14.02 -37.37 10.17
C GLU A 77 15.54 -37.15 10.05
N GLU A 78 15.98 -36.45 9.00
CA GLU A 78 17.39 -36.24 8.69
C GLU A 78 17.68 -34.81 8.20
N TRP A 79 18.95 -34.42 8.32
CA TRP A 79 19.43 -33.17 7.72
C TRP A 79 19.51 -33.28 6.20
N ASN A 80 18.68 -32.51 5.52
CA ASN A 80 18.57 -32.40 4.07
C ASN A 80 18.55 -30.93 3.62
N ARG A 81 18.42 -30.70 2.32
CA ARG A 81 18.35 -29.37 1.67
C ARG A 81 17.32 -28.44 2.31
N TYR A 82 16.16 -28.95 2.73
CA TYR A 82 15.09 -28.15 3.34
C TYR A 82 15.48 -27.73 4.77
N THR A 83 15.98 -28.66 5.58
CA THR A 83 16.49 -28.32 6.93
C THR A 83 17.68 -27.38 6.90
N TYR A 84 18.57 -27.53 5.90
CA TYR A 84 19.71 -26.64 5.71
C TYR A 84 19.26 -25.23 5.31
N ALA A 85 18.34 -25.13 4.35
CA ALA A 85 17.74 -23.86 3.94
C ALA A 85 16.97 -23.18 5.08
N ALA A 86 16.23 -23.95 5.88
CA ALA A 86 15.51 -23.45 7.06
C ALA A 86 16.48 -22.96 8.15
N LEU A 87 17.62 -23.63 8.34
CA LEU A 87 18.66 -23.21 9.29
C LEU A 87 19.38 -21.93 8.82
N LEU A 88 19.64 -21.78 7.52
CA LEU A 88 20.15 -20.53 6.93
C LEU A 88 19.14 -19.39 7.12
N GLN A 89 17.85 -19.66 6.87
CA GLN A 89 16.78 -18.70 7.13
C GLN A 89 16.75 -18.32 8.62
N PHE A 90 16.87 -19.29 9.54
CA PHE A 90 16.89 -19.01 10.97
C PHE A 90 18.07 -18.12 11.37
N GLN A 91 19.26 -18.38 10.83
CA GLN A 91 20.43 -17.55 11.07
C GLN A 91 20.19 -16.11 10.58
N HIS A 92 19.65 -15.93 9.37
CA HIS A 92 19.32 -14.62 8.83
C HIS A 92 18.30 -13.86 9.70
N GLU A 93 17.32 -14.57 10.21
CA GLU A 93 16.25 -14.04 11.03
C GLU A 93 16.70 -13.62 12.44
N LEU A 94 17.60 -14.38 13.06
CA LEU A 94 18.19 -14.01 14.35
C LEU A 94 19.07 -12.76 14.25
N VAL A 95 19.59 -12.46 13.07
CA VAL A 95 20.32 -11.22 12.80
C VAL A 95 19.33 -10.03 12.80
N LEU A 96 18.11 -10.21 12.30
CA LEU A 96 17.06 -9.17 12.29
C LEU A 96 16.43 -8.92 13.68
N LEU A 97 16.34 -9.94 14.53
CA LEU A 97 15.77 -9.81 15.90
C LEU A 97 16.71 -9.09 16.89
N ASP A 98 18.00 -9.01 16.60
CA ASP A 98 19.02 -8.40 17.44
C ASP A 98 19.12 -6.89 17.16
N ASN A 99 18.05 -6.17 17.51
CA ASN A 99 17.87 -4.73 17.24
C ASN A 99 18.84 -3.78 17.98
N ALA A 100 19.97 -4.26 18.51
CA ALA A 100 20.96 -3.44 19.20
C ALA A 100 22.30 -3.28 18.45
N SER A 101 22.67 -4.19 17.55
CA SER A 101 23.99 -4.18 16.89
C SER A 101 23.94 -3.84 15.38
N HIS A 102 22.74 -3.71 14.79
CA HIS A 102 22.57 -3.30 13.38
C HIS A 102 22.53 -1.79 13.11
N LEU A 103 22.86 -0.96 14.11
CA LEU A 103 22.95 0.49 13.94
C LEU A 103 24.37 0.99 13.59
N GLU A 104 25.39 0.13 13.54
CA GLU A 104 26.72 0.51 13.04
C GLU A 104 26.81 0.37 11.50
N HIS A 105 26.31 1.42 10.83
CA HIS A 105 26.79 1.93 9.55
C HIS A 105 26.96 0.98 8.34
N ILE A 106 25.84 0.55 7.75
CA ILE A 106 25.63 0.93 6.33
C ILE A 106 24.62 2.07 6.35
N LYS A 107 25.12 3.28 6.56
CA LYS A 107 24.33 4.49 6.36
C LYS A 107 24.10 4.59 4.85
N TYR A 108 23.11 3.89 4.31
CA TYR A 108 22.70 4.11 2.94
C TYR A 108 22.31 5.57 2.83
N SER A 109 23.16 6.37 2.18
CA SER A 109 22.77 7.74 1.87
C SER A 109 21.47 7.69 1.07
N ARG A 110 20.63 8.71 1.20
CA ARG A 110 19.41 8.85 0.38
C ARG A 110 19.73 8.59 -1.10
N GLU A 111 20.87 9.10 -1.55
CA GLU A 111 21.42 8.90 -2.90
C GLU A 111 21.75 7.43 -3.19
N GLY A 112 22.40 6.72 -2.27
CA GLY A 112 22.72 5.30 -2.41
C GLY A 112 21.47 4.42 -2.51
N MET A 113 20.46 4.68 -1.68
CA MET A 113 19.16 4.00 -1.79
C MET A 113 18.50 4.30 -3.13
N MET A 114 18.40 5.58 -3.52
CA MET A 114 17.80 5.96 -4.79
C MET A 114 18.49 5.28 -5.98
N LYS A 115 19.83 5.25 -6.00
CA LYS A 115 20.61 4.61 -7.05
C LYS A 115 20.31 3.12 -7.17
N ARG A 116 20.33 2.39 -6.05
CA ARG A 116 20.02 0.96 -6.02
C ARG A 116 18.60 0.70 -6.52
N VAL A 117 17.61 1.42 -5.99
CA VAL A 117 16.21 1.19 -6.33
C VAL A 117 15.95 1.55 -7.81
N LEU A 118 16.59 2.59 -8.35
CA LEU A 118 16.54 2.90 -9.78
C LEU A 118 17.16 1.78 -10.64
N GLN A 119 18.29 1.19 -10.20
CA GLN A 119 18.93 0.07 -10.89
C GLN A 119 18.02 -1.17 -10.93
N GLU A 120 17.40 -1.55 -9.80
CA GLU A 120 16.43 -2.64 -9.74
C GLU A 120 15.24 -2.40 -10.67
N ARG A 121 14.72 -1.16 -10.74
CA ARG A 121 13.64 -0.81 -11.68
C ARG A 121 14.08 -0.90 -13.14
N ARG A 122 15.31 -0.49 -13.47
CA ARG A 122 15.87 -0.64 -14.83
C ARG A 122 15.96 -2.10 -15.24
N GLN A 123 16.42 -2.98 -14.35
CA GLN A 123 16.47 -4.42 -14.60
C GLN A 123 15.07 -5.01 -14.83
N LYS A 124 14.10 -4.64 -13.98
CA LYS A 124 12.70 -5.05 -14.13
C LYS A 124 12.07 -4.54 -15.43
N ALA A 125 12.38 -3.31 -15.83
CA ALA A 125 11.94 -2.76 -17.11
C ALA A 125 12.57 -3.54 -18.27
N PHE A 126 13.87 -3.83 -18.23
CA PHE A 126 14.55 -4.58 -19.30
C PHE A 126 14.00 -6.01 -19.47
N ALA A 127 13.70 -6.70 -18.37
CA ALA A 127 13.13 -8.05 -18.40
C ALA A 127 11.63 -8.10 -18.75
N ALA A 128 10.93 -6.98 -18.68
CA ALA A 128 9.48 -6.92 -18.90
C ALA A 128 9.10 -7.20 -20.36
N LYS A 129 7.96 -7.85 -20.56
CA LYS A 129 7.39 -8.13 -21.89
C LYS A 129 6.08 -7.38 -22.07
N TYR A 130 6.16 -6.05 -22.07
CA TYR A 130 4.98 -5.19 -22.19
C TYR A 130 4.62 -4.92 -23.65
N ARG A 131 3.32 -4.72 -23.92
CA ARG A 131 2.85 -4.18 -25.20
C ARG A 131 2.62 -2.69 -25.06
N VAL A 132 3.14 -1.88 -25.98
CA VAL A 132 2.92 -0.43 -26.00
C VAL A 132 2.09 -0.05 -27.21
N ASP A 133 0.89 0.49 -26.94
CA ASP A 133 0.05 1.15 -27.93
C ASP A 133 0.42 2.65 -27.89
N TRP A 134 1.12 3.11 -28.93
CA TRP A 134 1.70 4.45 -28.99
C TRP A 134 0.67 5.49 -29.42
N ALA A 135 0.63 6.63 -28.73
CA ALA A 135 0.04 7.86 -29.25
C ALA A 135 0.86 8.42 -30.42
N ASP A 136 0.28 9.36 -31.18
CA ASP A 136 0.90 9.98 -32.36
C ASP A 136 2.07 10.93 -32.04
N ASN A 137 2.37 11.13 -30.75
CA ASN A 137 3.37 12.08 -30.26
C ASN A 137 4.21 11.44 -29.15
N ILE A 138 5.50 11.80 -29.02
CA ILE A 138 6.37 11.31 -27.94
C ILE A 138 5.96 11.81 -26.55
N TYR A 139 5.22 12.91 -26.50
CA TYR A 139 4.58 13.46 -25.29
C TYR A 139 3.09 13.03 -25.22
N GLY A 140 2.71 11.96 -25.89
CA GLY A 140 1.33 11.46 -25.83
C GLY A 140 1.10 10.58 -24.60
N ASP A 141 -0.18 10.35 -24.27
CA ASP A 141 -0.57 9.32 -23.31
C ASP A 141 -0.47 7.94 -23.99
N HIS A 142 0.69 7.28 -23.86
CA HIS A 142 0.91 5.93 -24.35
C HIS A 142 0.20 4.89 -23.46
N SER A 143 -0.38 3.85 -24.06
CA SER A 143 -0.99 2.76 -23.31
C SER A 143 -0.05 1.57 -23.24
N VAL A 144 0.36 1.18 -22.04
CA VAL A 144 1.28 0.07 -21.76
C VAL A 144 0.51 -1.07 -21.11
N THR A 145 0.48 -2.24 -21.74
CA THR A 145 -0.18 -3.44 -21.21
C THR A 145 0.88 -4.42 -20.69
N ASN A 146 0.74 -4.84 -19.43
CA ASN A 146 1.65 -5.82 -18.83
C ASN A 146 1.31 -7.28 -19.23
N GLU A 147 2.10 -8.24 -18.74
CA GLU A 147 1.94 -9.67 -19.04
C GLU A 147 0.60 -10.23 -18.55
N ASN A 148 0.01 -9.61 -17.51
CA ASN A 148 -1.28 -9.97 -16.94
C ASN A 148 -2.46 -9.24 -17.61
N GLY A 149 -2.24 -8.53 -18.71
CA GLY A 149 -3.27 -7.79 -19.44
C GLY A 149 -3.72 -6.48 -18.78
N ILE A 150 -3.06 -6.03 -17.70
CA ILE A 150 -3.37 -4.77 -17.03
C ILE A 150 -2.79 -3.61 -17.84
N LYS A 151 -3.63 -2.61 -18.10
CA LYS A 151 -3.26 -1.42 -18.88
C LYS A 151 -2.89 -0.24 -17.99
N TYR A 152 -1.80 0.42 -18.33
CA TYR A 152 -1.31 1.63 -17.71
C TYR A 152 -1.21 2.74 -18.75
N LYS A 153 -1.58 3.97 -18.37
CA LYS A 153 -1.23 5.17 -19.13
C LYS A 153 0.18 5.61 -18.74
N VAL A 154 1.00 5.96 -19.71
CA VAL A 154 2.37 6.45 -19.54
C VAL A 154 2.56 7.69 -20.41
N PHE A 155 2.97 8.79 -19.79
CA PHE A 155 3.34 10.03 -20.48
C PHE A 155 4.80 10.35 -20.17
N LEU A 156 5.58 10.66 -21.20
CA LEU A 156 7.00 10.97 -21.09
C LEU A 156 7.19 12.47 -20.97
N ARG A 157 7.88 12.93 -19.92
CA ARG A 157 8.03 14.35 -19.60
C ARG A 157 9.44 14.84 -19.87
N ASP A 158 10.40 14.26 -19.16
CA ASP A 158 11.81 14.62 -19.21
C ASP A 158 12.59 13.47 -19.84
N PHE A 159 13.12 13.70 -21.04
CA PHE A 159 13.86 12.70 -21.81
C PHE A 159 15.31 12.57 -21.36
N GLU A 160 15.84 13.56 -20.65
CA GLU A 160 17.19 13.53 -20.09
C GLU A 160 17.19 12.70 -18.80
N ASN A 161 16.26 13.00 -17.89
CA ASN A 161 16.15 12.30 -16.61
C ASN A 161 15.21 11.07 -16.62
N GLU A 162 14.60 10.78 -17.78
CA GLU A 162 13.65 9.67 -17.98
C GLU A 162 12.48 9.68 -16.98
N THR A 163 11.94 10.87 -16.72
CA THR A 163 10.80 11.06 -15.82
C THR A 163 9.51 11.29 -16.59
N GLY A 164 8.38 11.01 -15.95
CA GLY A 164 7.08 11.09 -16.59
C GLY A 164 5.93 10.86 -15.64
N TYR A 165 4.77 10.58 -16.22
CA TYR A 165 3.56 10.19 -15.52
C TYR A 165 3.23 8.73 -15.82
N SER A 166 2.72 8.04 -14.81
CA SER A 166 2.07 6.74 -14.98
C SER A 166 0.92 6.63 -13.99
N ASN A 167 -0.20 6.06 -14.42
CA ASN A 167 -1.32 5.76 -13.50
C ASN A 167 -1.09 4.47 -12.67
N SER A 168 0.13 3.93 -12.66
CA SER A 168 0.46 2.76 -11.83
C SER A 168 0.54 3.11 -10.35
N ARG A 169 0.24 2.14 -9.47
CA ARG A 169 0.34 2.30 -8.02
C ARG A 169 1.76 2.68 -7.57
N ASP A 170 2.79 2.18 -8.26
CA ASP A 170 4.19 2.54 -7.98
C ASP A 170 4.41 4.05 -8.15
N ALA A 171 3.93 4.63 -9.25
CA ALA A 171 4.06 6.07 -9.51
C ALA A 171 3.35 6.95 -8.46
N ALA A 172 2.23 6.46 -7.91
CA ALA A 172 1.45 7.20 -6.92
C ALA A 172 2.13 7.31 -5.54
N ILE A 173 3.11 6.45 -5.24
CA ILE A 173 3.72 6.37 -3.90
C ILE A 173 5.23 6.64 -3.89
N ASN A 174 5.94 6.43 -5.00
CA ASN A 174 7.38 6.61 -5.04
C ASN A 174 7.79 8.08 -5.26
N LYS A 175 8.92 8.50 -4.69
CA LYS A 175 9.47 9.87 -4.82
C LYS A 175 10.58 9.98 -5.89
N LEU A 176 10.44 9.29 -7.01
CA LEU A 176 11.50 9.19 -8.04
C LEU A 176 11.12 9.83 -9.39
N GLY A 177 9.84 10.15 -9.60
CA GLY A 177 9.37 10.70 -10.89
C GLY A 177 9.39 9.69 -12.05
N THR A 178 9.73 8.43 -11.78
CA THR A 178 9.81 7.37 -12.80
C THR A 178 9.40 6.02 -12.22
N THR A 179 9.10 5.07 -13.10
CA THR A 179 8.70 3.69 -12.76
C THR A 179 9.26 2.73 -13.80
N LYS A 180 9.18 1.42 -13.54
CA LYS A 180 9.53 0.42 -14.56
C LYS A 180 8.74 0.59 -15.87
N HIS A 181 7.49 1.06 -15.80
CA HIS A 181 6.65 1.28 -17.00
C HIS A 181 7.16 2.49 -17.80
N ILE A 182 7.50 3.59 -17.12
CA ILE A 182 8.07 4.79 -17.76
C ILE A 182 9.43 4.45 -18.39
N MET A 183 10.31 3.78 -17.63
CA MET A 183 11.61 3.32 -18.13
C MET A 183 11.48 2.40 -19.34
N TYR A 184 10.52 1.46 -19.32
CA TYR A 184 10.26 0.57 -20.44
C TYR A 184 9.91 1.35 -21.72
N VAL A 185 9.00 2.32 -21.63
CA VAL A 185 8.60 3.14 -22.78
C VAL A 185 9.76 3.98 -23.30
N PHE A 186 10.58 4.57 -22.42
CA PHE A 186 11.80 5.26 -22.85
C PHE A 186 12.77 4.34 -23.59
N ASN A 187 13.02 3.12 -23.08
CA ASN A 187 13.91 2.15 -23.72
C ASN A 187 13.41 1.78 -25.12
N GLN A 188 12.12 1.45 -25.27
CA GLN A 188 11.52 1.12 -26.57
C GLN A 188 11.65 2.27 -27.58
N LEU A 189 11.48 3.51 -27.12
CA LEU A 189 11.61 4.68 -27.98
C LEU A 189 13.07 4.94 -28.40
N LYS A 190 14.04 4.69 -27.51
CA LYS A 190 15.48 4.83 -27.78
C LYS A 190 16.00 3.76 -28.74
N GLU A 191 15.53 2.53 -28.60
CA GLU A 191 15.93 1.39 -29.43
C GLU A 191 15.31 1.45 -30.84
N ASN A 192 14.11 2.02 -30.97
CA ASN A 192 13.38 2.07 -32.24
C ASN A 192 13.39 3.48 -32.88
N LYS A 193 14.46 3.79 -33.63
CA LYS A 193 14.62 5.07 -34.34
C LYS A 193 13.50 5.36 -35.35
N ASN A 194 12.98 4.34 -36.03
CA ASN A 194 11.90 4.51 -37.01
C ASN A 194 10.60 4.96 -36.33
N LEU A 195 10.25 4.33 -35.21
CA LEU A 195 9.13 4.76 -34.37
C LEU A 195 9.35 6.19 -33.90
N TYR A 196 10.53 6.48 -33.32
CA TYR A 196 10.83 7.83 -32.85
C TYR A 196 10.63 8.86 -33.96
N ASN A 197 11.21 8.67 -35.14
CA ASN A 197 11.10 9.64 -36.24
C ASN A 197 9.67 9.86 -36.75
N ARG A 198 8.81 8.85 -36.65
CA ARG A 198 7.40 8.94 -37.06
C ARG A 198 6.54 9.76 -36.09
N LEU A 199 6.87 9.74 -34.80
CA LEU A 199 6.06 10.39 -33.76
C LEU A 199 6.31 11.90 -33.70
N GLY A 200 5.24 12.68 -33.50
CA GLY A 200 5.30 14.12 -33.28
C GLY A 200 6.18 14.50 -32.08
N LYS A 201 6.80 15.68 -32.15
CA LYS A 201 7.78 16.18 -31.17
C LYS A 201 7.32 17.40 -30.38
N THR A 202 6.17 17.97 -30.72
CA THR A 202 5.61 19.13 -30.02
C THR A 202 4.67 18.64 -28.94
N CYS A 203 4.94 18.96 -27.68
CA CYS A 203 4.06 18.59 -26.58
C CYS A 203 2.64 19.16 -26.82
N PRO A 204 1.60 18.30 -26.85
CA PRO A 204 0.26 18.71 -27.26
C PRO A 204 -0.51 19.48 -26.19
N PHE A 205 -0.10 19.40 -24.93
CA PHE A 205 -0.79 20.04 -23.81
C PHE A 205 0.17 20.48 -22.70
N VAL A 206 -0.29 21.44 -21.90
CA VAL A 206 0.28 21.77 -20.59
C VAL A 206 -0.23 20.74 -19.60
N GLU A 207 0.68 20.02 -18.95
CA GLU A 207 0.34 19.03 -17.93
C GLU A 207 0.33 19.69 -16.55
N VAL A 208 -0.68 19.39 -15.74
CA VAL A 208 -0.73 19.73 -14.31
C VAL A 208 -0.85 18.43 -13.51
N TYR A 209 0.09 18.19 -12.60
CA TYR A 209 0.27 16.91 -11.92
C TYR A 209 0.77 17.08 -10.49
N LEU A 210 0.79 16.00 -9.70
CA LEU A 210 1.48 15.98 -8.41
C LEU A 210 2.93 15.54 -8.62
N ASP A 211 3.88 16.41 -8.30
CA ASP A 211 5.29 16.14 -8.59
C ASP A 211 5.99 15.34 -7.48
N PRO A 212 6.35 14.06 -7.71
CA PRO A 212 6.97 13.23 -6.68
C PRO A 212 8.36 13.73 -6.28
N LEU A 213 9.03 14.49 -7.15
CA LEU A 213 10.35 15.07 -6.88
C LEU A 213 10.26 16.36 -6.06
N ASN A 214 9.08 17.00 -6.04
CA ASN A 214 8.79 18.23 -5.31
C ASN A 214 7.69 18.00 -4.27
N GLU A 215 7.85 16.97 -3.44
CA GLU A 215 6.97 16.66 -2.30
C GLU A 215 5.48 16.52 -2.65
N TYR A 216 5.17 16.10 -3.88
CA TYR A 216 3.80 16.02 -4.40
C TYR A 216 3.03 17.35 -4.34
N ARG A 217 3.74 18.48 -4.50
CA ARG A 217 3.10 19.76 -4.78
C ARG A 217 2.48 19.73 -6.18
N ILE A 218 1.41 20.50 -6.36
CA ILE A 218 0.78 20.62 -7.68
C ILE A 218 1.73 21.45 -8.54
N THR A 219 2.18 20.84 -9.64
CA THR A 219 3.20 21.36 -10.55
C THR A 219 2.66 21.34 -11.97
N TRP A 220 3.11 22.30 -12.79
CA TRP A 220 2.81 22.31 -14.22
C TRP A 220 4.07 22.08 -15.07
N PHE A 221 3.88 21.46 -16.23
CA PHE A 221 4.94 21.20 -17.21
C PHE A 221 4.48 21.52 -18.63
N TYR A 222 5.33 22.27 -19.34
CA TYR A 222 5.28 22.42 -20.77
C TYR A 222 6.69 22.73 -21.29
N PRO A 223 7.22 21.99 -22.29
CA PRO A 223 8.61 22.17 -22.76
C PRO A 223 8.76 23.25 -23.83
N HIS A 224 7.67 23.89 -24.28
CA HIS A 224 7.67 24.90 -25.34
C HIS A 224 7.16 26.26 -24.85
N ALA A 225 7.17 27.27 -25.72
CA ALA A 225 6.56 28.56 -25.43
C ALA A 225 5.03 28.41 -25.32
N LEU A 226 4.46 28.97 -24.26
CA LEU A 226 3.01 28.99 -24.05
C LEU A 226 2.35 30.01 -24.97
N SER A 227 1.09 29.77 -25.33
CA SER A 227 0.25 30.82 -25.89
C SER A 227 0.00 31.90 -24.83
N ARG A 228 -0.26 33.14 -25.27
CA ARG A 228 -0.51 34.27 -24.36
C ARG A 228 -1.65 33.97 -23.37
N GLU A 229 -2.72 33.34 -23.83
CA GLU A 229 -3.88 33.00 -23.01
C GLU A 229 -3.53 31.96 -21.93
N THR A 230 -2.87 30.86 -22.32
CA THR A 230 -2.44 29.84 -21.36
C THR A 230 -1.38 30.37 -20.40
N GLU A 231 -0.46 31.22 -20.86
CA GLU A 231 0.52 31.86 -19.98
C GLU A 231 -0.14 32.74 -18.91
N LEU A 232 -1.17 33.52 -19.28
CA LEU A 232 -1.93 34.34 -18.33
C LEU A 232 -2.64 33.48 -17.28
N LEU A 233 -3.24 32.36 -17.70
CA LEU A 233 -3.85 31.40 -16.78
C LEU A 233 -2.80 30.86 -15.79
N ILE A 234 -1.71 30.29 -16.31
CA ILE A 234 -0.66 29.69 -15.48
C ILE A 234 -0.05 30.72 -14.52
N ARG A 235 0.29 31.92 -14.98
CA ARG A 235 0.86 32.98 -14.14
C ARG A 235 -0.07 33.45 -13.04
N ARG A 236 -1.39 33.47 -13.26
CA ARG A 236 -2.35 33.89 -12.24
C ARG A 236 -2.33 32.97 -11.02
N PHE A 237 -2.17 31.66 -11.23
CA PHE A 237 -2.25 30.67 -10.15
C PHE A 237 -0.88 30.21 -9.64
N PHE A 238 0.11 30.05 -10.52
CA PHE A 238 1.46 29.59 -10.18
C PHE A 238 2.47 30.73 -10.02
N GLY A 239 2.13 31.95 -10.43
CA GLY A 239 3.06 33.07 -10.45
C GLY A 239 4.24 32.81 -11.38
N ASN A 240 5.46 33.04 -10.86
CA ASN A 240 6.71 32.73 -11.56
C ASN A 240 7.25 31.32 -11.24
N LYS A 241 6.55 30.55 -10.38
CA LYS A 241 6.97 29.20 -10.00
C LYS A 241 6.38 28.16 -10.96
N ARG A 242 6.94 26.95 -10.94
CA ARG A 242 6.34 25.78 -11.61
C ARG A 242 5.34 25.03 -10.74
N TYR A 243 5.25 25.35 -9.45
CA TYR A 243 4.42 24.67 -8.47
C TYR A 243 3.70 25.67 -7.58
N ILE A 244 2.60 25.24 -6.96
CA ILE A 244 1.94 25.98 -5.88
C ILE A 244 2.44 25.47 -4.52
N ASP A 245 2.50 26.38 -3.55
CA ASP A 245 2.77 26.05 -2.15
C ASP A 245 1.50 25.43 -1.51
N ASP A 246 1.66 24.54 -0.52
CA ASP A 246 0.55 23.74 0.00
C ASP A 246 -0.55 24.59 0.65
N ASP A 247 -0.21 25.76 1.23
CA ASP A 247 -1.13 26.74 1.81
C ASP A 247 -2.07 27.39 0.78
N LYS A 248 -1.68 27.39 -0.50
CA LYS A 248 -2.49 27.94 -1.61
C LYS A 248 -3.34 26.88 -2.32
N THR A 249 -3.25 25.63 -1.89
CA THR A 249 -3.94 24.52 -2.55
C THR A 249 -5.46 24.67 -2.53
N GLU A 250 -6.03 25.30 -1.51
CA GLU A 250 -7.48 25.53 -1.39
C GLU A 250 -8.05 26.39 -2.53
N GLN A 251 -7.29 27.44 -2.89
CA GLN A 251 -7.65 28.39 -3.94
C GLN A 251 -7.50 27.80 -5.34
N PHE A 252 -6.86 26.63 -5.45
CA PHE A 252 -6.62 25.94 -6.71
C PHE A 252 -7.89 25.38 -7.36
N SER A 253 -8.99 25.29 -6.62
CA SER A 253 -10.30 24.88 -7.16
C SER A 253 -10.76 25.80 -8.31
N ALA A 254 -10.48 27.10 -8.20
CA ALA A 254 -10.76 28.05 -9.27
C ALA A 254 -9.93 27.78 -10.54
N PHE A 255 -8.69 27.29 -10.40
CA PHE A 255 -7.89 26.84 -11.54
C PHE A 255 -8.51 25.62 -12.22
N LEU A 256 -8.99 24.64 -11.44
CA LEU A 256 -9.65 23.45 -11.98
C LEU A 256 -10.88 23.80 -12.81
N ASP A 257 -11.62 24.84 -12.44
CA ASP A 257 -12.78 25.31 -13.19
C ASP A 257 -12.40 26.14 -14.41
N GLU A 258 -11.50 27.11 -14.25
CA GLU A 258 -11.08 27.99 -15.36
C GLU A 258 -10.37 27.21 -16.47
N SER A 259 -9.51 26.25 -16.10
CA SER A 259 -8.76 25.40 -17.04
C SER A 259 -9.65 24.53 -17.94
N LYS A 260 -10.91 24.26 -17.57
CA LYS A 260 -11.87 23.54 -18.45
C LYS A 260 -12.13 24.27 -19.77
N SER A 261 -11.94 25.59 -19.79
CA SER A 261 -12.09 26.40 -21.00
C SER A 261 -10.85 26.32 -21.92
N PHE A 262 -9.78 25.65 -21.48
CA PHE A 262 -8.51 25.53 -22.20
C PHE A 262 -8.31 24.08 -22.65
N GLY A 263 -8.60 23.80 -23.93
CA GLY A 263 -8.48 22.44 -24.49
C GLY A 263 -7.07 21.86 -24.51
N ASN A 264 -6.04 22.68 -24.28
CA ASN A 264 -4.63 22.29 -24.21
C ASN A 264 -4.09 22.16 -22.78
N VAL A 265 -4.93 22.18 -21.75
CA VAL A 265 -4.52 21.96 -20.35
C VAL A 265 -5.06 20.61 -19.87
N VAL A 266 -4.16 19.73 -19.45
CA VAL A 266 -4.51 18.41 -18.93
C VAL A 266 -4.12 18.34 -17.46
N ILE A 267 -5.12 18.16 -16.60
CA ILE A 267 -4.93 17.95 -15.17
C ILE A 267 -4.98 16.44 -14.89
N ARG A 268 -3.95 15.91 -14.24
CA ARG A 268 -3.88 14.49 -13.90
C ARG A 268 -4.83 14.14 -12.74
N PRO A 269 -5.42 12.92 -12.71
CA PRO A 269 -6.43 12.53 -11.73
C PRO A 269 -6.02 12.73 -10.26
N GLU A 270 -4.75 12.50 -9.94
CA GLU A 270 -4.20 12.65 -8.59
C GLU A 270 -4.29 14.09 -8.05
N VAL A 271 -4.32 15.11 -8.93
CA VAL A 271 -4.50 16.50 -8.53
C VAL A 271 -5.91 16.71 -7.98
N TYR A 272 -6.93 16.23 -8.71
CA TYR A 272 -8.32 16.27 -8.24
C TYR A 272 -8.47 15.56 -6.89
N GLN A 273 -7.85 14.38 -6.74
CA GLN A 273 -7.88 13.62 -5.49
C GLN A 273 -7.22 14.37 -4.32
N LYS A 274 -6.12 15.10 -4.55
CA LYS A 274 -5.48 15.94 -3.52
C LYS A 274 -6.41 17.06 -3.07
N ILE A 275 -7.06 17.75 -4.02
CA ILE A 275 -7.98 18.84 -3.73
C ILE A 275 -9.22 18.34 -2.98
N GLU A 276 -9.84 17.27 -3.46
CA GLU A 276 -11.00 16.64 -2.82
C GLU A 276 -10.67 16.21 -1.38
N LYS A 277 -9.50 15.58 -1.16
CA LYS A 277 -9.06 15.18 0.17
C LYS A 277 -8.91 16.36 1.13
N LEU A 278 -8.42 17.51 0.64
CA LEU A 278 -8.27 18.72 1.47
C LEU A 278 -9.63 19.29 1.85
N TRP A 279 -10.53 19.44 0.88
CA TRP A 279 -11.90 19.90 1.12
C TRP A 279 -12.64 19.00 2.09
N GLU A 280 -12.52 17.68 1.94
CA GLU A 280 -13.14 16.74 2.84
C GLU A 280 -12.58 16.84 4.26
N THR A 281 -11.26 17.01 4.39
CA THR A 281 -10.60 17.19 5.70
C THR A 281 -11.08 18.46 6.39
N GLN A 282 -11.20 19.57 5.65
CA GLN A 282 -11.72 20.83 6.18
C GLN A 282 -13.18 20.74 6.57
N SER A 283 -14.01 20.15 5.70
CA SER A 283 -15.44 19.95 5.96
C SER A 283 -15.66 19.14 7.24
N LEU A 284 -14.86 18.08 7.43
CA LEU A 284 -14.89 17.29 8.66
C LEU A 284 -14.37 18.05 9.88
N ASN A 285 -13.36 18.92 9.74
CA ASN A 285 -12.89 19.76 10.84
C ASN A 285 -13.97 20.77 11.28
N VAL A 286 -14.62 21.46 10.32
CA VAL A 286 -15.72 22.38 10.61
C VAL A 286 -16.88 21.65 11.27
N LEU A 287 -17.22 20.46 10.78
CA LEU A 287 -18.24 19.61 11.39
C LEU A 287 -17.85 19.23 12.82
N ARG A 288 -16.63 18.74 13.05
CA ARG A 288 -16.13 18.35 14.38
C ARG A 288 -16.30 19.47 15.42
N ASP A 289 -15.93 20.69 15.04
CA ASP A 289 -15.90 21.82 15.96
C ASP A 289 -17.31 22.31 16.32
N LYS A 290 -18.27 22.21 15.39
CA LYS A 290 -19.66 22.68 15.59
C LYS A 290 -20.64 21.59 16.01
N TYR A 291 -20.37 20.34 15.67
CA TYR A 291 -21.33 19.25 15.82
C TYR A 291 -21.51 18.82 17.27
N GLN A 292 -22.76 18.83 17.71
CA GLN A 292 -23.21 18.23 18.96
C GLN A 292 -24.08 17.02 18.60
N PRO A 293 -23.62 15.78 18.86
CA PRO A 293 -24.39 14.58 18.59
C PRO A 293 -25.73 14.56 19.33
N ASP A 294 -26.77 14.10 18.66
CA ASP A 294 -28.03 13.74 19.32
C ASP A 294 -28.06 12.24 19.60
N PHE A 295 -27.82 11.89 20.87
CA PHE A 295 -27.80 10.49 21.31
C PHE A 295 -29.20 9.88 21.50
N SER A 296 -30.29 10.59 21.19
CA SER A 296 -31.68 10.09 21.35
C SER A 296 -31.95 8.79 20.57
N GLY A 297 -31.24 8.57 19.45
CA GLY A 297 -31.32 7.34 18.66
C GLY A 297 -30.69 6.11 19.32
N ILE A 298 -29.91 6.30 20.40
CA ILE A 298 -29.25 5.23 21.15
C ILE A 298 -30.13 4.85 22.34
N ARG A 299 -30.60 3.61 22.37
CA ARG A 299 -31.49 3.06 23.42
C ARG A 299 -30.70 2.64 24.66
N ALA A 300 -29.86 3.53 25.18
CA ALA A 300 -29.07 3.31 26.40
C ALA A 300 -28.66 4.64 27.04
N ASN A 301 -28.48 4.61 28.36
CA ASN A 301 -27.85 5.72 29.08
C ASN A 301 -26.33 5.64 28.89
N LEU A 302 -25.78 6.57 28.10
CA LEU A 302 -24.35 6.64 27.82
C LEU A 302 -23.60 7.39 28.93
N TYR A 303 -22.43 6.88 29.31
CA TYR A 303 -21.47 7.63 30.12
C TYR A 303 -20.81 8.75 29.30
N GLU A 304 -20.33 9.81 29.95
CA GLU A 304 -19.71 10.96 29.28
C GLU A 304 -18.51 10.58 28.40
N TYR A 305 -17.68 9.62 28.84
CA TYR A 305 -16.56 9.14 28.02
C TYR A 305 -17.04 8.42 26.75
N GLN A 306 -18.17 7.69 26.80
CA GLN A 306 -18.76 7.02 25.64
C GLN A 306 -19.32 8.03 24.63
N LYS A 307 -19.99 9.08 25.13
CA LYS A 307 -20.42 10.21 24.29
C LYS A 307 -19.22 10.86 23.59
N GLY A 308 -18.12 11.05 24.31
CA GLY A 308 -16.84 11.52 23.77
C GLY A 308 -16.30 10.61 22.66
N GLY A 309 -16.24 9.30 22.89
CA GLY A 309 -15.79 8.30 21.91
C GLY A 309 -16.66 8.25 20.66
N ILE A 310 -17.98 8.32 20.80
CA ILE A 310 -18.93 8.40 19.68
C ILE A 310 -18.68 9.66 18.86
N ARG A 311 -18.63 10.84 19.50
CA ARG A 311 -18.35 12.12 18.82
C ARG A 311 -17.00 12.08 18.10
N PHE A 312 -15.99 11.49 18.73
CA PHE A 312 -14.66 11.33 18.16
C PHE A 312 -14.69 10.50 16.86
N ALA A 313 -15.39 9.37 16.85
CA ALA A 313 -15.46 8.48 15.70
C ALA A 313 -16.42 8.96 14.60
N ALA A 314 -17.54 9.60 14.97
CA ALA A 314 -18.55 10.10 14.03
C ALA A 314 -18.00 11.19 13.10
N THR A 315 -17.15 12.07 13.63
CA THR A 315 -16.64 13.28 12.93
C THR A 315 -15.33 13.04 12.16
N ARG A 316 -14.89 11.78 12.03
CA ARG A 316 -13.64 11.39 11.36
C ARG A 316 -13.89 10.35 10.28
N LYS A 317 -13.02 10.35 9.26
CA LYS A 317 -12.97 9.26 8.26
C LYS A 317 -12.68 7.92 8.89
N SER A 318 -11.65 7.88 9.72
CA SER A 318 -11.19 6.72 10.45
C SER A 318 -10.87 7.11 11.88
N ALA A 319 -11.14 6.19 12.80
CA ALA A 319 -10.89 6.34 14.22
C ALA A 319 -10.52 4.99 14.81
N ILE A 320 -9.62 5.02 15.79
CA ILE A 320 -9.30 3.87 16.64
C ILE A 320 -9.87 4.20 18.01
N ILE A 321 -10.82 3.38 18.47
CA ILE A 321 -11.35 3.44 19.83
C ILE A 321 -10.61 2.36 20.63
N ALA A 322 -9.62 2.77 21.42
CA ALA A 322 -8.73 1.89 22.16
C ALA A 322 -8.99 1.91 23.67
N ASP A 323 -10.22 2.19 24.09
CA ASP A 323 -10.63 2.14 25.49
C ASP A 323 -10.43 0.74 26.09
N GLU A 324 -10.26 0.65 27.41
CA GLU A 324 -10.09 -0.63 28.11
C GLU A 324 -11.23 -1.63 27.84
N MET A 325 -10.94 -2.92 28.03
CA MET A 325 -11.95 -3.97 27.92
C MET A 325 -13.08 -3.74 28.94
N GLY A 326 -14.34 -3.93 28.51
CA GLY A 326 -15.51 -3.71 29.36
C GLY A 326 -16.11 -2.30 29.32
N LEU A 327 -15.42 -1.28 28.77
CA LEU A 327 -15.90 0.11 28.73
C LEU A 327 -16.97 0.40 27.65
N GLY A 328 -17.51 -0.62 26.99
CA GLY A 328 -18.58 -0.44 26.00
C GLY A 328 -18.11 0.09 24.64
N LYS A 329 -16.98 -0.40 24.12
CA LYS A 329 -16.53 -0.08 22.75
C LYS A 329 -17.57 -0.42 21.69
N THR A 330 -18.33 -1.49 21.89
CA THR A 330 -19.41 -1.91 20.99
C THR A 330 -20.51 -0.84 20.89
N ILE A 331 -20.98 -0.32 22.02
CA ILE A 331 -22.01 0.73 22.02
C ILE A 331 -21.50 2.03 21.43
N GLN A 332 -20.21 2.36 21.63
CA GLN A 332 -19.61 3.52 20.97
C GLN A 332 -19.54 3.36 19.45
N ALA A 333 -19.21 2.16 18.95
CA ALA A 333 -19.18 1.87 17.52
C ALA A 333 -20.59 1.91 16.90
N ILE A 334 -21.60 1.37 17.58
CA ILE A 334 -23.01 1.45 17.17
C ILE A 334 -23.46 2.91 17.13
N GLY A 335 -23.19 3.67 18.20
CA GLY A 335 -23.51 5.09 18.26
C GLY A 335 -22.86 5.87 17.12
N ALA A 336 -21.57 5.67 16.87
CA ALA A 336 -20.87 6.33 15.76
C ALA A 336 -21.48 5.99 14.39
N ALA A 337 -21.97 4.76 14.18
CA ALA A 337 -22.66 4.37 12.96
C ALA A 337 -24.01 5.08 12.79
N LEU A 338 -24.79 5.24 13.87
CA LEU A 338 -26.04 6.00 13.86
C LEU A 338 -25.78 7.48 13.58
N GLU A 339 -24.79 8.09 14.24
CA GLU A 339 -24.40 9.47 13.97
C GLU A 339 -23.98 9.67 12.51
N LYS A 340 -23.23 8.73 11.93
CA LYS A 340 -22.83 8.80 10.51
C LYS A 340 -24.01 8.61 9.55
N LYS A 341 -25.05 7.88 9.95
CA LYS A 341 -26.30 7.81 9.20
C LYS A 341 -26.98 9.17 9.15
N GLU A 342 -27.10 9.86 10.28
CA GLU A 342 -27.74 11.18 10.34
C GLU A 342 -26.89 12.26 9.64
N LEU A 343 -25.58 12.27 9.87
CA LEU A 343 -24.66 13.27 9.32
C LEU A 343 -24.42 13.14 7.82
N PHE A 344 -24.25 11.91 7.33
CA PHE A 344 -23.75 11.64 5.97
C PHE A 344 -24.71 10.78 5.14
N GLY A 345 -25.87 10.39 5.69
CA GLY A 345 -26.83 9.55 4.99
C GLY A 345 -26.37 8.11 4.79
N PHE A 346 -25.43 7.60 5.61
CA PHE A 346 -24.95 6.23 5.49
C PHE A 346 -26.08 5.22 5.71
N LYS A 347 -26.28 4.32 4.75
CA LYS A 347 -27.40 3.36 4.74
C LYS A 347 -27.00 1.93 5.08
N LYS A 348 -25.72 1.60 4.94
CA LYS A 348 -25.19 0.25 5.14
C LYS A 348 -23.89 0.31 5.94
N VAL A 349 -23.75 -0.57 6.92
CA VAL A 349 -22.60 -0.68 7.82
C VAL A 349 -22.17 -2.13 7.85
N LEU A 350 -20.89 -2.38 7.53
CA LEU A 350 -20.28 -3.70 7.62
C LEU A 350 -19.51 -3.82 8.93
N ILE A 351 -19.85 -4.81 9.74
CA ILE A 351 -19.12 -5.19 10.95
C ILE A 351 -18.35 -6.46 10.64
N VAL A 352 -17.04 -6.44 10.89
CA VAL A 352 -16.15 -7.60 10.76
C VAL A 352 -15.66 -7.97 12.16
N CYS A 353 -15.96 -9.19 12.61
CA CYS A 353 -15.60 -9.65 13.95
C CYS A 353 -15.29 -11.15 13.99
N PRO A 354 -14.68 -11.70 15.07
CA PRO A 354 -14.60 -13.14 15.27
C PRO A 354 -15.98 -13.82 15.13
N ALA A 355 -16.01 -15.05 14.62
CA ALA A 355 -17.25 -15.78 14.36
C ALA A 355 -18.13 -15.94 15.63
N SER A 356 -17.50 -16.12 16.79
CA SER A 356 -18.15 -16.22 18.10
C SER A 356 -18.89 -14.95 18.54
N LEU A 357 -18.51 -13.78 18.02
CA LEU A 357 -19.11 -12.50 18.41
C LEU A 357 -20.25 -12.05 17.51
N LYS A 358 -20.55 -12.74 16.40
CA LYS A 358 -21.58 -12.29 15.44
C LYS A 358 -22.97 -12.18 16.07
N ALA A 359 -23.34 -13.18 16.87
CA ALA A 359 -24.62 -13.19 17.57
C ALA A 359 -24.71 -12.08 18.63
N GLN A 360 -23.61 -11.84 19.35
CA GLN A 360 -23.53 -10.76 20.34
C GLN A 360 -23.67 -9.38 19.67
N TRP A 361 -22.97 -9.14 18.57
CA TRP A 361 -23.10 -7.89 17.80
C TRP A 361 -24.54 -7.66 17.35
N LYS A 362 -25.20 -8.69 16.79
CA LYS A 362 -26.60 -8.58 16.38
C LYS A 362 -27.49 -8.18 17.55
N ALA A 363 -27.37 -8.88 18.68
CA ALA A 363 -28.16 -8.61 19.87
C ALA A 363 -27.91 -7.20 20.44
N GLU A 364 -26.65 -6.74 20.48
CA GLU A 364 -26.32 -5.40 20.96
C GLU A 364 -26.84 -4.30 20.03
N ILE A 365 -26.77 -4.46 18.71
CA ILE A 365 -27.32 -3.49 17.74
C ILE A 365 -28.82 -3.35 17.92
N GLU A 366 -29.57 -4.47 17.94
CA GLU A 366 -31.03 -4.45 18.05
C GLU A 366 -31.50 -3.99 19.44
N LYS A 367 -30.69 -4.20 20.48
CA LYS A 367 -30.94 -3.70 21.84
C LYS A 367 -30.69 -2.20 21.97
N PHE A 368 -29.54 -1.72 21.50
CA PHE A 368 -29.08 -0.35 21.75
C PHE A 368 -29.46 0.64 20.64
N SER A 369 -30.14 0.19 19.58
CA SER A 369 -30.61 1.05 18.50
C SER A 369 -32.00 0.66 18.00
N GLY A 370 -32.60 1.51 17.16
CA GLY A 370 -33.80 1.17 16.39
C GLY A 370 -33.52 0.41 15.09
N GLU A 371 -32.25 0.11 14.79
CA GLU A 371 -31.83 -0.48 13.54
C GLU A 371 -31.85 -2.02 13.59
N GLN A 372 -31.90 -2.62 12.40
CA GLN A 372 -31.83 -4.08 12.23
C GLN A 372 -30.43 -4.50 11.80
N ALA A 373 -30.04 -5.71 12.20
CA ALA A 373 -28.78 -6.34 11.82
C ALA A 373 -28.98 -7.72 11.21
N VAL A 374 -28.21 -8.02 10.17
CA VAL A 374 -28.18 -9.34 9.52
C VAL A 374 -26.82 -9.99 9.70
N ILE A 375 -26.83 -11.26 10.12
CA ILE A 375 -25.61 -12.08 10.15
C ILE A 375 -25.45 -12.69 8.75
N VAL A 376 -24.34 -12.40 8.11
CA VAL A 376 -24.02 -12.96 6.79
C VAL A 376 -23.27 -14.28 7.00
N SER A 377 -23.84 -15.35 6.48
CA SER A 377 -23.31 -16.70 6.57
C SER A 377 -23.63 -17.50 5.31
N GLY A 378 -23.00 -18.66 5.16
CA GLY A 378 -23.24 -19.56 4.04
C GLY A 378 -22.21 -19.45 2.92
N LEU A 379 -22.48 -20.14 1.82
CA LEU A 379 -21.64 -20.17 0.63
C LEU A 379 -21.63 -18.82 -0.10
N PRO A 380 -20.66 -18.53 -1.00
CA PRO A 380 -20.57 -17.24 -1.69
C PRO A 380 -21.87 -16.76 -2.36
N GLY A 381 -22.64 -17.67 -2.96
CA GLY A 381 -23.94 -17.35 -3.57
C GLY A 381 -24.99 -16.91 -2.53
N GLU A 382 -25.06 -17.59 -1.39
CA GLU A 382 -25.97 -17.27 -0.29
C GLU A 382 -25.59 -15.92 0.36
N ARG A 383 -24.30 -15.67 0.56
CA ARG A 383 -23.80 -14.37 1.07
C ARG A 383 -24.18 -13.21 0.16
N ALA A 384 -24.13 -13.41 -1.16
CA ALA A 384 -24.51 -12.38 -2.13
C ALA A 384 -25.99 -11.99 -2.04
N VAL A 385 -26.87 -12.90 -1.61
CA VAL A 385 -28.29 -12.59 -1.38
C VAL A 385 -28.43 -11.62 -0.22
N PHE A 386 -27.77 -11.87 0.92
CA PHE A 386 -27.83 -10.98 2.08
C PHE A 386 -27.40 -9.54 1.76
N TYR A 387 -26.32 -9.36 0.98
CA TYR A 387 -25.85 -8.01 0.62
C TYR A 387 -26.80 -7.26 -0.33
N ARG A 388 -27.52 -7.97 -1.21
CA ARG A 388 -28.41 -7.37 -2.20
C ARG A 388 -29.82 -7.11 -1.66
N GLU A 389 -30.35 -8.05 -0.91
CA GLU A 389 -31.78 -8.09 -0.57
C GLU A 389 -32.07 -7.63 0.86
N SER A 390 -31.11 -7.73 1.78
CA SER A 390 -31.38 -7.34 3.17
C SER A 390 -31.65 -5.84 3.28
N ALA A 391 -32.75 -5.47 3.93
CA ALA A 391 -33.04 -4.09 4.30
C ALA A 391 -32.23 -3.60 5.52
N ALA A 392 -31.61 -4.53 6.28
CA ALA A 392 -30.87 -4.20 7.50
C ALA A 392 -29.74 -3.20 7.25
N MET A 393 -29.61 -2.21 8.13
CA MET A 393 -28.51 -1.24 8.08
C MET A 393 -27.18 -1.94 8.36
N PHE A 394 -27.14 -2.87 9.32
CA PHE A 394 -25.92 -3.55 9.71
C PHE A 394 -25.82 -4.95 9.10
N ALA A 395 -24.69 -5.24 8.46
CA ALA A 395 -24.31 -6.57 8.01
C ALA A 395 -23.09 -7.03 8.83
N ILE A 396 -23.17 -8.23 9.41
CA ILE A 396 -22.14 -8.77 10.30
C ILE A 396 -21.48 -9.98 9.63
N VAL A 397 -20.17 -9.89 9.40
CA VAL A 397 -19.32 -10.94 8.84
C VAL A 397 -18.21 -11.32 9.80
N ASN A 398 -17.55 -12.43 9.52
CA ASN A 398 -16.29 -12.78 10.15
C ASN A 398 -15.14 -12.73 9.15
N TYR A 399 -13.95 -12.48 9.68
CA TYR A 399 -12.69 -12.69 8.96
C TYR A 399 -12.33 -14.17 8.90
#